data_AF-X1SW69-F1
#
_entry.id   AF-X1SW69-F1
#
_cell.length_a   1.000
_cell.length_b   1.000
_cell.length_c   1.000
_cell.angle_alpha   90.00
_cell.angle_beta   90.00
_cell.angle_gamma   90.00
#
_symmetry.space_group_name_H-M   'P 1'
#
loop_
_entity.id
_entity.type
_entity.pdbx_description
1 polymer ?
#
loop_
_entity_poly.entity_id
_entity_poly.type
_entity_poly.pdbx_seq_one_letter_code
_entity_poly.pdbx_strand_id
1 'polypeptide(L)' 'MLRAERASVNLLHLNELWPFPTEAVADALDNARSSYVIENNATGQLSHLIQKESGRKISGRILKYDGRPFTPAYITR' A
#
# COMPACT_ATOMS: atom_id res chain seq x y z
N MET A 1 6.31 -15.68 -4.81
CA MET A 1 7.55 -15.03 -5.29
C MET A 1 8.30 -14.44 -4.10
N LEU A 2 7.90 -13.31 -3.52
CA LEU A 2 8.60 -12.67 -2.38
C LEU A 2 8.91 -13.60 -1.19
N ARG A 3 7.93 -14.37 -0.72
CA ARG A 3 8.16 -15.34 0.38
C ARG A 3 9.14 -16.46 0.00
N ALA A 4 9.17 -16.87 -1.27
CA ALA A 4 10.11 -17.88 -1.77
C ALA A 4 11.55 -17.32 -1.81
N GLU A 5 11.69 -16.01 -2.02
CA GLU A 5 12.95 -15.26 -1.90
C GLU A 5 13.30 -14.90 -0.44
N ARG A 6 12.59 -15.50 0.53
CA ARG A 6 12.75 -15.28 1.98
C ARG A 6 12.52 -13.84 2.44
N ALA A 7 11.80 -13.03 1.66
CA ALA A 7 11.34 -11.73 2.12
C ALA A 7 10.21 -11.90 3.15
N SER A 8 10.36 -11.26 4.31
CA SER A 8 9.28 -11.13 5.29
C SER A 8 8.31 -10.04 4.82
N VAL A 9 7.11 -10.44 4.42
CA VAL A 9 6.11 -9.54 3.82
C VAL A 9 4.72 -9.77 4.38
N ASN A 10 3.98 -8.67 4.56
CA ASN A 10 2.56 -8.64 4.88
C ASN A 10 1.77 -8.00 3.72
N LEU A 11 0.45 -8.08 3.78
CA LEU A 11 -0.45 -7.41 2.84
C LEU A 11 -1.65 -6.88 3.64
N LEU A 12 -1.92 -5.60 3.50
CA LEU A 12 -3.15 -4.96 3.98
C LEU A 12 -4.01 -4.59 2.76
N HIS A 13 -5.17 -5.21 2.64
CA HIS A 13 -6.16 -4.86 1.61
C HIS A 13 -7.34 -4.13 2.25
N LEU A 14 -7.54 -2.88 1.87
CA LEU A 14 -8.64 -2.06 2.36
C LEU A 14 -9.89 -2.32 1.51
N ASN A 15 -10.81 -3.13 2.03
CA ASN A 15 -12.10 -3.41 1.37
C ASN A 15 -13.09 -2.24 1.50
N GLU A 16 -12.92 -1.41 2.52
CA GLU A 16 -13.72 -0.23 2.79
C GLU A 16 -12.77 0.93 3.09
N LEU A 17 -12.98 2.06 2.42
CA LEU A 17 -12.17 3.27 2.61
C LEU A 17 -12.84 4.28 3.55
N TRP A 18 -14.16 4.20 3.70
CA TRP A 18 -14.91 5.14 4.51
C TRP A 18 -16.07 4.44 5.25
N PRO A 19 -16.18 4.58 6.59
CA PRO A 19 -15.28 5.34 7.48
C PRO A 19 -13.85 4.78 7.46
N PHE A 20 -12.85 5.67 7.46
CA PHE A 20 -11.47 5.23 7.29
C PHE A 20 -10.99 4.44 8.52
N PRO A 21 -10.42 3.23 8.36
CA PRO A 21 -10.01 2.38 9.48
C PRO A 21 -8.65 2.82 10.05
N THR A 22 -8.61 4.02 10.65
CA THR A 22 -7.36 4.68 11.09
C THR A 22 -6.50 3.80 11.99
N GLU A 23 -7.09 3.19 13.02
CA GLU A 23 -6.36 2.40 14.02
C GLU A 23 -5.69 1.18 13.38
N ALA A 24 -6.44 0.37 12.64
CA ALA A 24 -5.92 -0.82 11.98
C ALA A 24 -4.82 -0.50 10.94
N VAL A 25 -4.98 0.59 10.17
CA VAL A 25 -3.95 1.04 9.22
C VAL A 25 -2.71 1.54 9.97
N ALA A 26 -2.90 2.33 11.03
CA ALA A 26 -1.81 2.86 11.83
C ALA A 26 -0.98 1.74 12.45
N ASP A 27 -1.62 0.72 13.01
CA ASP A 27 -0.95 -0.44 13.61
C ASP A 27 -0.18 -1.25 12.58
N ALA A 28 -0.77 -1.48 11.40
CA ALA A 28 -0.11 -2.20 10.32
C ALA A 28 1.15 -1.48 9.82
N LEU A 29 1.11 -0.16 9.75
CA LEU A 29 2.22 0.67 9.30
C LEU A 29 3.34 0.76 10.34
N ASP A 30 3.02 0.84 11.63
CA ASP A 30 4.03 0.90 12.70
C ASP A 30 4.83 -0.39 12.87
N ASN A 31 4.20 -1.52 12.59
CA ASN A 31 4.86 -2.83 12.63
C ASN A 31 5.68 -3.13 11.37
N ALA A 32 5.62 -2.27 10.34
CA ALA A 32 6.32 -2.47 9.08
C ALA A 32 7.60 -1.63 9.00
N ARG A 33 8.73 -2.28 8.68
CA ARG A 33 10.00 -1.56 8.40
C ARG A 33 9.87 -0.63 7.18
N SER A 34 9.09 -1.03 6.19
CA SER A 34 8.82 -0.24 4.99
C SER A 34 7.42 -0.57 4.47
N SER A 35 6.71 0.45 3.99
CA SER A 35 5.34 0.35 3.49
C SER A 35 5.24 0.90 2.08
N TYR A 36 4.52 0.17 1.22
CA TYR A 36 4.27 0.56 -0.15
C TYR A 36 2.78 0.54 -0.43
N VAL A 37 2.26 1.62 -0.98
CA VAL A 37 0.88 1.68 -1.47
C VAL A 37 0.88 1.34 -2.96
N ILE A 38 0.06 0.37 -3.34
CA ILE A 38 -0.09 -0.09 -4.72
C ILE A 38 -1.47 0.33 -5.20
N GLU A 39 -1.53 1.20 -6.21
CA GLU A 39 -2.80 1.76 -6.66
C GLU A 39 -2.81 2.12 -8.16
N ASN A 40 -3.94 1.87 -8.82
CA ASN A 40 -4.13 2.16 -10.24
C ASN A 40 -4.61 3.61 -10.45
N ASN A 41 -3.81 4.59 -10.03
CA ASN A 41 -4.03 5.98 -10.37
C ASN A 41 -2.70 6.74 -10.47
N ALA A 42 -2.73 7.90 -11.13
CA ALA A 42 -1.52 8.67 -11.43
C ALA A 42 -0.98 9.47 -10.23
N THR A 43 -1.83 9.81 -9.26
CA THR A 43 -1.50 10.80 -8.23
C THR A 43 -1.25 10.21 -6.85
N GLY A 44 -1.54 8.93 -6.63
CA GLY A 44 -1.35 8.28 -5.35
C GLY A 44 -2.45 8.60 -4.32
N GLN A 45 -3.72 8.61 -4.73
CA GLN A 45 -4.83 9.09 -3.89
C GLN A 45 -4.99 8.33 -2.57
N LEU A 46 -4.83 7.01 -2.58
CA LEU A 46 -4.89 6.18 -1.39
C LEU A 46 -3.72 6.50 -0.44
N SER A 47 -2.52 6.69 -0.97
CA SER A 47 -1.38 7.08 -0.14
C SER A 47 -1.60 8.43 0.58
N HIS A 48 -2.25 9.38 -0.10
CA HIS A 48 -2.62 10.66 0.50
C HIS A 48 -3.72 10.52 1.55
N LEU A 49 -4.74 9.70 1.29
CA LEU A 49 -5.80 9.41 2.27
C LEU A 49 -5.22 8.78 3.53
N ILE A 50 -4.39 7.74 3.39
CA ILE A 50 -3.74 7.08 4.53
C ILE A 50 -2.94 8.09 5.34
N GLN A 51 -2.13 8.94 4.68
CA GLN A 51 -1.33 9.94 5.37
C GLN A 51 -2.20 10.99 6.08
N LYS A 52 -3.30 11.43 5.45
CA LYS A 52 -4.22 12.41 6.01
C LYS A 52 -4.96 11.89 7.25
N GLU A 53 -5.49 10.68 7.18
CA GLU A 53 -6.36 10.11 8.23
C GLU A 53 -5.56 9.46 9.36
N SER A 54 -4.38 8.89 9.09
CA SER A 54 -3.54 8.23 10.10
C SER A 54 -2.33 9.04 10.56
N GLY A 55 -1.96 10.10 9.85
CA GLY A 55 -0.73 10.86 10.10
C GLY A 55 0.57 10.12 9.74
N ARG A 56 0.50 8.85 9.29
CA ARG A 56 1.70 8.04 9.02
C ARG A 56 2.22 8.25 7.60
N LYS A 57 3.55 8.29 7.49
CA LYS A 57 4.24 8.38 6.20
C LYS A 57 4.35 7.00 5.57
N ILE A 58 4.02 6.91 4.29
CA ILE A 58 4.26 5.72 3.46
C ILE A 58 5.68 5.79 2.89
N SER A 59 6.41 4.67 2.87
CA SER A 59 7.80 4.63 2.36
C SER A 59 7.88 4.80 0.85
N GLY A 60 6.93 4.25 0.10
CA GLY A 60 6.90 4.35 -1.36
C GLY A 60 5.52 4.10 -1.98
N ARG A 61 5.41 4.38 -3.27
CA ARG A 61 4.16 4.21 -4.04
C ARG A 61 4.48 3.45 -5.32
N ILE A 62 3.64 2.48 -5.66
CA ILE A 62 3.68 1.77 -6.95
C ILE A 62 2.42 2.16 -7.69
N LEU A 63 2.58 3.09 -8.63
CA LEU A 63 1.48 3.74 -9.35
C LEU A 63 1.39 3.24 -10.78
N LYS A 64 0.17 3.07 -11.27
CA LYS A 64 -0.10 2.69 -12.66
C LYS A 64 -1.38 3.35 -13.15
N TYR A 65 -1.37 3.87 -14.36
CA TYR A 65 -2.49 4.66 -14.90
C TYR A 65 -2.73 4.42 -16.40
N ASP A 66 -2.30 3.26 -16.91
CA ASP A 66 -2.41 2.87 -18.32
C ASP A 66 -3.68 2.04 -18.65
N GLY A 67 -4.61 1.93 -17.69
CA GLY A 67 -5.86 1.19 -17.84
C GLY A 67 -5.75 -0.35 -17.70
N ARG A 68 -4.56 -0.90 -17.50
CA ARG A 68 -4.36 -2.35 -17.32
C ARG A 68 -4.26 -2.70 -15.82
N PRO A 69 -4.52 -3.95 -15.40
CA PRO A 69 -4.25 -4.38 -14.03
C PRO A 69 -2.74 -4.45 -13.73
N PHE A 70 -2.39 -4.56 -12.45
CA PHE A 70 -1.03 -4.92 -12.03
C PHE A 70 -0.76 -6.39 -12.32
N THR A 71 0.48 -6.70 -12.69
CA THR A 71 0.99 -8.07 -12.71
C THR A 71 1.90 -8.28 -11.51
N PRO A 72 2.09 -9.53 -11.03
CA PRO A 72 3.04 -9.80 -9.95
C PRO A 72 4.44 -9.26 -10.24
N ALA A 73 4.90 -9.42 -11.49
CA ALA A 73 6.21 -8.92 -11.93
C ALA A 73 6.33 -7.39 -11.93
N TYR A 74 5.22 -6.65 -11.99
CA TYR A 74 5.24 -5.19 -11.86
C TYR A 74 5.51 -4.76 -10.42
N ILE A 75 5.04 -5.53 -9.45
CA ILE A 75 5.13 -5.22 -8.02
C ILE A 75 6.48 -5.66 -7.43
N THR A 76 7.05 -6.76 -7.93
CA THR A 76 8.30 -7.34 -7.38
C THR A 76 9.58 -6.80 -8.02
N ARG A 77 9.49 -5.83 -8.94
CA ARG A 77 10.65 -5.16 -9.56
C ARG A 77 11.03 -3.93 -8.77
#